data_AF-A0AAW6WYZ1-F1
#
_entry.id   AF-A0AAW6WYZ1-F1
#
_cell.length_a   1.000
_cell.length_b   1.000
_cell.length_c   1.000
_cell.angle_alpha   90.00
_cell.angle_beta   90.00
_cell.angle_gamma   90.00
#
_symmetry.space_group_name_H-M   'P 1'
#
loop_
_entity.id
_entity.type
_entity.pdbx_description
1 polymer ?
#
loop_
_entity_poly.entity_id
_entity_poly.type
_entity_poly.pdbx_seq_one_letter_code
_entity_poly.pdbx_strand_id
1 'polypeptide(L)'
;MAQLIQLVKSAPTILTPATIEASDFVQRVKLGEWIQAEFRRVRNYQYHKRFFKLLQFGFDYWTPTGGALTLPERELIDGFVGYLVEMSGQQHGEVITAVADEYLLKVGQLRTQEIALLKSFEPYRAWATVEAGYFYEVVLPNGLRQRIPQSISFSKMDEDTFQSLYKAVFNVLWNFILFRKFNSQREAENVAMQLLEFA
;
A
#
# COMPACT_ATOMS: atom_id res chain seq x y z
N MET A 1 11.16 -15.19 -6.60
CA MET A 1 10.58 -14.13 -5.72
C MET A 1 11.65 -13.72 -4.74
N ALA A 2 11.96 -12.43 -4.61
CA ALA A 2 12.88 -11.95 -3.60
C ALA A 2 12.16 -11.96 -2.24
N GLN A 3 12.64 -12.77 -1.30
CA GLN A 3 12.09 -12.85 0.06
C GLN A 3 12.99 -12.01 0.99
N LEU A 4 12.38 -11.14 1.79
CA LEU A 4 13.10 -10.33 2.76
C LEU A 4 13.56 -11.21 3.92
N ILE A 5 14.85 -11.51 4.01
CA ILE A 5 15.43 -12.32 5.09
C ILE A 5 16.11 -11.40 6.09
N GLN A 6 15.69 -11.48 7.36
CA GLN A 6 16.29 -10.71 8.45
C GLN A 6 17.43 -11.50 9.09
N LEU A 7 18.62 -10.93 9.09
CA LEU A 7 19.83 -11.51 9.67
C LEU A 7 20.38 -10.57 10.74
N VAL A 8 20.80 -11.12 11.89
CA VAL A 8 21.49 -10.40 12.95
C VAL A 8 22.96 -10.76 12.98
N LYS A 9 23.81 -9.76 13.21
CA LYS A 9 25.25 -9.96 13.38
C LYS A 9 25.53 -10.46 14.80
N SER A 10 25.75 -11.77 14.94
CA SER A 10 26.05 -12.42 16.22
C SER A 10 27.54 -12.40 16.57
N ALA A 11 28.41 -12.30 15.57
CA ALA A 11 29.86 -12.18 15.74
C ALA A 11 30.47 -11.31 14.62
N PRO A 12 31.78 -10.96 14.67
CA PRO A 12 32.42 -10.08 13.68
C PRO A 12 32.19 -10.48 12.22
N THR A 13 32.11 -11.78 11.94
CA THR A 13 31.96 -12.38 10.60
C THR A 13 30.76 -13.33 10.49
N ILE A 14 29.95 -13.46 11.54
CA ILE A 14 28.85 -14.42 11.59
C ILE A 14 27.52 -13.66 11.59
N LEU A 15 26.68 -13.99 10.60
CA LEU A 15 25.29 -13.59 10.52
C LEU A 15 24.42 -14.78 10.88
N THR A 16 23.42 -14.56 11.72
CA THR A 16 22.46 -15.59 12.13
C THR A 16 21.04 -15.14 11.78
N PRO A 17 20.14 -16.07 11.43
CA PRO A 17 18.74 -15.76 11.21
C PRO A 17 18.11 -15.07 12.42
N ALA A 18 17.44 -13.93 12.20
CA ALA A 18 16.75 -13.20 13.26
C ALA A 18 15.33 -13.72 13.54
N THR A 19 14.75 -14.44 12.58
CA THR A 19 13.39 -14.98 12.65
C THR A 19 13.38 -16.48 12.32
N ILE A 20 12.34 -17.18 12.77
CA ILE A 20 12.14 -18.61 12.50
C ILE A 20 12.05 -18.85 10.97
N GLU A 21 11.32 -18.00 10.26
CA GLU A 21 11.21 -18.06 8.80
C GLU A 21 12.56 -17.92 8.08
N ALA A 22 13.43 -17.02 8.57
CA ALA A 22 14.77 -16.84 8.04
C ALA A 22 15.65 -18.08 8.30
N SER A 23 15.46 -18.75 9.45
CA SER A 23 16.16 -19.98 9.79
C SER A 23 15.75 -21.12 8.86
N ASP A 24 14.46 -21.30 8.65
CA ASP A 24 13.92 -22.35 7.77
C ASP A 24 14.33 -22.14 6.31
N PHE A 25 14.50 -20.89 5.88
CA PHE A 25 15.04 -20.60 4.56
C PHE A 25 16.52 -20.99 4.47
N VAL A 26 17.34 -20.55 5.43
CA VAL A 26 18.79 -20.82 5.43
C VAL A 26 19.08 -22.33 5.52
N GLN A 27 18.28 -23.10 6.27
CA GLN A 27 18.41 -24.56 6.33
C GLN A 27 18.05 -25.26 5.02
N ARG A 28 17.18 -24.67 4.19
CA ARG A 28 16.81 -25.21 2.88
C ARG A 28 17.89 -25.00 1.81
N VAL A 29 18.71 -23.96 1.95
CA VAL A 29 19.81 -23.69 1.02
C VAL A 29 20.95 -24.66 1.30
N LYS A 30 21.46 -25.34 0.27
CA LYS A 30 22.53 -26.33 0.46
C LYS A 30 23.86 -25.65 0.76
N LEU A 31 24.69 -26.33 1.53
CA LEU A 31 26.07 -25.90 1.77
C LEU A 31 26.80 -25.77 0.42
N GLY A 32 27.36 -24.57 0.16
CA GLY A 32 28.08 -24.26 -1.08
C GLY A 32 27.27 -23.49 -2.13
N GLU A 33 25.97 -23.28 -1.93
CA GLU A 33 25.16 -22.44 -2.82
C GLU A 33 25.34 -20.95 -2.53
N TRP A 34 25.40 -20.14 -3.60
CA TRP A 34 25.56 -18.69 -3.51
C TRP A 34 24.23 -18.02 -3.14
N ILE A 35 24.19 -17.35 -1.99
CA ILE A 35 23.06 -16.49 -1.60
C ILE A 35 23.44 -15.04 -1.88
N GLN A 36 22.70 -14.39 -2.77
CA GLN A 36 22.80 -12.95 -2.97
C GLN A 36 21.88 -12.24 -1.97
N ALA A 37 22.47 -11.44 -1.07
CA ALA A 37 21.74 -10.68 -0.09
C ALA A 37 22.06 -9.18 -0.22
N GLU A 38 21.04 -8.34 -0.16
CA GLU A 38 21.21 -6.89 -0.11
C GLU A 38 21.22 -6.44 1.36
N PHE A 39 22.39 -6.09 1.88
CA PHE A 39 22.53 -5.67 3.28
C PHE A 39 22.29 -4.17 3.44
N ARG A 40 21.28 -3.79 4.24
CA ARG A 40 21.01 -2.40 4.62
C ARG A 40 21.17 -2.22 6.12
N ARG A 41 22.18 -1.45 6.55
CA ARG A 41 22.38 -1.10 7.97
C ARG A 41 21.38 -0.03 8.40
N VAL A 42 20.35 -0.43 9.15
CA VAL A 42 19.34 0.50 9.70
C VAL A 42 19.91 1.16 10.96
N ARG A 43 20.44 2.37 10.83
CA ARG A 43 21.04 3.12 11.96
C ARG A 43 20.00 3.54 13.01
N ASN A 44 18.73 3.70 12.61
CA ASN A 44 17.61 3.99 13.51
C ASN A 44 16.53 2.92 13.34
N TYR A 45 16.74 1.76 13.99
CA TYR A 45 15.83 0.61 13.92
C TYR A 45 14.48 0.90 14.58
N GLN A 46 14.44 1.78 15.58
CA GLN A 46 13.21 2.14 16.29
C GLN A 46 12.19 2.80 15.37
N TYR A 47 12.61 3.76 14.53
CA TYR A 47 11.71 4.41 13.57
C TYR A 47 11.19 3.45 12.51
N HIS A 48 12.09 2.61 11.97
CA HIS A 48 11.68 1.57 11.02
C HIS A 48 10.64 0.63 11.65
N LYS A 49 10.90 0.14 12.87
CA LYS A 49 9.98 -0.74 13.59
C LYS A 49 8.61 -0.06 13.82
N ARG A 50 8.61 1.19 14.29
CA ARG A 50 7.39 1.97 14.54
C ARG A 50 6.57 2.16 13.26
N PHE A 51 7.22 2.53 12.17
CA PHE A 51 6.58 2.75 10.87
C PHE A 51 5.94 1.47 10.31
N PHE A 52 6.67 0.35 10.31
CA PHE A 52 6.13 -0.91 9.79
C PHE A 52 5.03 -1.49 10.66
N LYS A 53 5.07 -1.29 11.98
CA LYS A 53 3.98 -1.68 12.89
C LYS A 53 2.71 -0.87 12.62
N LEU A 54 2.83 0.44 12.40
CA LEU A 54 1.70 1.28 11.99
C LEU A 54 1.07 0.78 10.68
N LEU A 55 1.90 0.46 9.68
CA LEU A 55 1.40 -0.08 8.42
C LEU A 55 0.73 -1.44 8.59
N GLN A 56 1.33 -2.33 9.37
CA GLN A 56 0.76 -3.64 9.69
C GLN A 56 -0.61 -3.50 10.37
N PHE A 57 -0.72 -2.58 11.33
CA PHE A 57 -1.99 -2.27 11.99
C PHE A 57 -3.07 -1.91 10.97
N GLY A 58 -2.85 -0.95 10.07
CA GLY A 58 -3.82 -0.65 9.02
C GLY A 58 -4.07 -1.84 8.06
N PHE A 59 -3.03 -2.60 7.75
CA PHE A 59 -3.13 -3.76 6.86
C PHE A 59 -4.04 -4.83 7.45
N ASP A 60 -3.98 -5.08 8.75
CA ASP A 60 -4.79 -6.09 9.44
C ASP A 60 -6.28 -5.77 9.31
N TYR A 61 -6.67 -4.50 9.44
CA TYR A 61 -8.06 -4.04 9.30
C TYR A 61 -8.52 -3.80 7.86
N TRP A 62 -7.60 -3.76 6.90
CA TRP A 62 -7.92 -3.62 5.49
C TRP A 62 -8.27 -4.97 4.85
N THR A 63 -9.29 -4.95 3.99
CA THR A 63 -9.66 -6.07 3.13
C THR A 63 -9.75 -5.58 1.69
N PRO A 64 -9.10 -6.23 0.72
CA PRO A 64 -9.23 -5.84 -0.68
C PRO A 64 -10.68 -6.03 -1.13
N THR A 65 -11.34 -4.94 -1.48
CA THR A 65 -12.73 -4.93 -1.98
C THR A 65 -12.79 -4.18 -3.30
N GLY A 66 -13.48 -4.74 -4.29
CA GLY A 66 -13.63 -4.12 -5.61
C GLY A 66 -12.41 -4.30 -6.50
N GLY A 67 -12.08 -3.29 -7.32
CA GLY A 67 -10.92 -3.31 -8.21
C GLY A 67 -11.20 -3.67 -9.68
N ALA A 68 -12.46 -3.98 -10.02
CA ALA A 68 -12.83 -4.22 -11.42
C ALA A 68 -12.88 -2.93 -12.26
N LEU A 69 -13.24 -1.81 -11.63
CA LEU A 69 -13.28 -0.47 -12.23
C LEU A 69 -12.69 0.54 -11.24
N THR A 70 -11.78 1.38 -11.73
CA THR A 70 -11.13 2.45 -10.97
C THR A 70 -11.99 3.73 -10.95
N LEU A 71 -11.77 4.61 -9.98
CA LEU A 71 -12.48 5.90 -9.91
C LEU A 71 -12.24 6.78 -11.16
N PRO A 72 -10.99 6.92 -11.67
CA PRO A 72 -10.76 7.70 -12.89
C PRO A 72 -11.46 7.14 -14.13
N GLU A 73 -11.59 5.80 -14.24
CA GLU A 73 -12.37 5.20 -15.33
C GLU A 73 -13.86 5.59 -15.24
N ARG A 74 -14.43 5.65 -14.03
CA ARG A 74 -15.81 6.11 -13.82
C ARG A 74 -15.95 7.58 -14.16
N GLU A 75 -15.08 8.44 -13.63
CA GLU A 75 -15.10 9.89 -13.90
C GLU A 75 -14.99 10.21 -15.39
N LEU A 76 -14.15 9.46 -16.13
CA LEU A 76 -14.04 9.60 -17.57
C LEU A 76 -15.34 9.25 -18.31
N ILE A 77 -15.99 8.15 -17.91
CA ILE A 77 -17.26 7.72 -18.50
C ILE A 77 -18.39 8.69 -18.14
N ASP A 78 -18.45 9.15 -16.88
CA ASP A 78 -19.43 10.13 -16.43
C ASP A 78 -19.30 11.45 -17.21
N GLY A 79 -18.06 11.92 -17.42
CA GLY A 79 -17.78 13.09 -18.24
C GLY A 79 -18.19 12.90 -19.71
N PHE A 80 -17.93 11.71 -20.28
CA PHE A 80 -18.36 11.38 -21.64
C PHE A 80 -19.88 11.28 -21.78
N VAL A 81 -20.57 10.69 -20.81
CA VAL A 81 -22.04 10.65 -20.73
C VAL A 81 -22.60 12.06 -20.68
N GLY A 82 -22.07 12.91 -19.79
CA GLY A 82 -22.47 14.31 -19.69
C GLY A 82 -22.37 15.06 -21.01
N TYR A 83 -21.24 14.88 -21.72
CA TYR A 83 -21.05 15.44 -23.06
C TYR A 83 -22.09 14.93 -24.08
N LEU A 84 -22.39 13.64 -24.09
CA LEU A 84 -23.40 13.08 -25.00
C LEU A 84 -24.81 13.59 -24.71
N VAL A 85 -25.19 13.74 -23.43
CA VAL A 85 -26.49 14.29 -23.05
C VAL A 85 -26.61 15.75 -23.49
N GLU A 86 -25.55 16.53 -23.35
CA GLU A 86 -25.50 17.91 -23.82
C GLU A 86 -25.67 18.01 -25.35
N MET A 87 -24.97 17.14 -26.10
CA MET A 87 -25.00 17.17 -27.57
C MET A 87 -26.27 16.56 -28.18
N SER A 88 -26.87 15.57 -27.53
CA SER A 88 -28.07 14.87 -28.03
C SER A 88 -29.40 15.48 -27.57
N GLY A 89 -29.36 16.34 -26.55
CA GLY A 89 -30.53 16.93 -25.91
C GLY A 89 -30.97 16.17 -24.66
N GLN A 90 -31.38 16.93 -23.63
CA GLN A 90 -31.67 16.43 -22.28
C GLN A 90 -32.71 15.31 -22.21
N GLN A 91 -33.62 15.24 -23.19
CA GLN A 91 -34.64 14.20 -23.31
C GLN A 91 -34.08 12.78 -23.46
N HIS A 92 -32.81 12.62 -23.87
CA HIS A 92 -32.12 11.34 -23.98
C HIS A 92 -31.23 11.03 -22.77
N GLY A 93 -31.19 11.92 -21.77
CA GLY A 93 -30.29 11.84 -20.62
C GLY A 93 -30.45 10.55 -19.82
N GLU A 94 -31.68 10.19 -19.46
CA GLU A 94 -31.95 8.98 -18.67
C GLU A 94 -31.49 7.70 -19.37
N VAL A 95 -31.73 7.59 -20.68
CA VAL A 95 -31.36 6.41 -21.47
C VAL A 95 -29.84 6.30 -21.59
N ILE A 96 -29.14 7.39 -21.87
CA ILE A 96 -27.69 7.40 -22.04
C ILE A 96 -27.00 7.03 -20.72
N THR A 97 -27.45 7.59 -19.61
CA THR A 97 -26.93 7.26 -18.27
C THR A 97 -27.19 5.80 -17.93
N ALA A 98 -28.42 5.29 -18.14
CA ALA A 98 -28.75 3.89 -17.85
C ALA A 98 -27.89 2.91 -18.67
N VAL A 99 -27.64 3.21 -19.95
CA VAL A 99 -26.77 2.38 -20.81
C VAL A 99 -25.32 2.42 -20.35
N ALA A 100 -24.83 3.58 -19.89
CA ALA A 100 -23.47 3.69 -19.34
C ALA A 100 -23.31 2.87 -18.05
N ASP A 101 -24.30 2.92 -17.17
CA ASP A 101 -24.34 2.10 -15.95
C ASP A 101 -24.34 0.61 -16.27
N GLU A 102 -25.15 0.18 -17.25
CA GLU A 102 -25.18 -1.21 -17.71
C GLU A 102 -23.84 -1.65 -18.30
N TYR A 103 -23.20 -0.78 -19.09
CA TYR A 103 -21.87 -1.04 -19.65
C TYR A 103 -20.81 -1.19 -18.55
N LEU A 104 -20.78 -0.26 -17.58
CA LEU A 104 -19.85 -0.33 -16.45
C LEU A 104 -20.08 -1.61 -15.63
N LEU A 105 -21.33 -1.99 -15.39
CA LEU A 105 -21.66 -3.24 -14.71
C LEU A 105 -21.12 -4.46 -15.47
N LYS A 106 -21.35 -4.52 -16.78
CA LYS A 106 -20.88 -5.61 -17.65
C LYS A 106 -19.35 -5.71 -17.65
N VAL A 107 -18.64 -4.60 -17.83
CA VAL A 107 -17.17 -4.58 -17.80
C VAL A 107 -16.66 -5.00 -16.41
N GLY A 108 -17.29 -4.52 -15.34
CA GLY A 108 -16.97 -4.91 -13.98
C GLY A 108 -17.08 -6.43 -13.76
N GLN A 109 -18.18 -7.03 -14.22
CA GLN A 109 -18.39 -8.49 -14.11
C GLN A 109 -17.33 -9.28 -14.88
N LEU A 110 -17.02 -8.89 -16.12
CA LEU A 110 -16.01 -9.55 -16.94
C LEU A 110 -14.63 -9.52 -16.26
N ARG A 111 -14.21 -8.35 -15.76
CA ARG A 111 -12.91 -8.20 -15.08
C ARG A 111 -12.86 -8.94 -13.75
N THR A 112 -13.97 -9.04 -13.02
CA THR A 112 -14.00 -9.77 -11.73
C THR A 112 -13.75 -11.28 -11.91
N GLN A 113 -14.04 -11.86 -13.08
CA GLN A 113 -13.74 -13.27 -13.36
C GLN A 113 -12.23 -13.56 -13.45
N GLU A 114 -11.42 -12.55 -13.75
CA GLU A 114 -9.97 -12.69 -13.96
C GLU A 114 -9.14 -12.21 -12.75
N ILE A 115 -9.77 -11.60 -11.74
CA ILE A 115 -9.06 -10.97 -10.61
C ILE A 115 -9.06 -11.89 -9.39
N ALA A 116 -7.89 -12.41 -9.05
CA ALA A 116 -7.63 -12.90 -7.70
C ALA A 116 -7.36 -11.70 -6.78
N LEU A 117 -8.30 -11.39 -5.87
CA LEU A 117 -8.10 -10.35 -4.85
C LEU A 117 -7.10 -10.83 -3.80
N LEU A 118 -5.82 -10.55 -4.03
CA LEU A 118 -4.74 -10.88 -3.12
C LEU A 118 -4.49 -9.75 -2.14
N LYS A 119 -4.56 -10.06 -0.84
CA LYS A 119 -4.16 -9.16 0.24
C LYS A 119 -2.63 -9.17 0.37
N SER A 120 -1.96 -8.25 -0.32
CA SER A 120 -0.49 -8.17 -0.35
C SER A 120 0.04 -6.93 0.36
N PHE A 121 1.03 -7.12 1.25
CA PHE A 121 1.56 -6.05 2.09
C PHE A 121 2.36 -5.01 1.30
N GLU A 122 3.21 -5.43 0.35
CA GLU A 122 4.10 -4.50 -0.37
C GLU A 122 3.35 -3.47 -1.26
N PRO A 123 2.34 -3.86 -2.07
CA PRO A 123 1.50 -2.90 -2.79
C PRO A 123 0.72 -1.98 -1.85
N TYR A 124 0.21 -2.51 -0.74
CA TYR A 124 -0.48 -1.72 0.28
C TYR A 124 0.45 -0.68 0.93
N ARG A 125 1.68 -1.08 1.29
CA ARG A 125 2.72 -0.21 1.86
C ARG A 125 3.10 0.89 0.86
N ALA A 126 3.24 0.55 -0.41
CA ALA A 126 3.48 1.51 -1.49
C ALA A 126 2.34 2.52 -1.61
N TRP A 127 1.08 2.05 -1.66
CA TRP A 127 -0.11 2.89 -1.69
C TRP A 127 -0.16 3.87 -0.52
N ALA A 128 -0.02 3.38 0.72
CA ALA A 128 -0.08 4.23 1.91
C ALA A 128 1.01 5.33 1.91
N THR A 129 2.20 5.02 1.36
CA THR A 129 3.30 5.98 1.23
C THR A 129 2.98 7.07 0.19
N VAL A 130 2.38 6.68 -0.94
CA VAL A 130 1.94 7.62 -2.00
C VAL A 130 0.83 8.53 -1.48
N GLU A 131 -0.21 7.98 -0.87
CA GLU A 131 -1.34 8.76 -0.34
C GLU A 131 -0.92 9.70 0.80
N ALA A 132 0.15 9.36 1.53
CA ALA A 132 0.74 10.24 2.54
C ALA A 132 1.58 11.39 1.94
N GLY A 133 1.68 11.48 0.61
CA GLY A 133 2.42 12.54 -0.10
C GLY A 133 3.89 12.22 -0.37
N TYR A 134 4.38 11.03 0.00
CA TYR A 134 5.78 10.64 -0.17
C TYR A 134 5.98 9.89 -1.48
N PHE A 135 5.82 10.60 -2.61
CA PHE A 135 5.99 10.02 -3.94
C PHE A 135 6.77 10.94 -4.87
N TYR A 136 7.11 10.40 -6.03
CA TYR A 136 7.52 11.17 -7.21
C TYR A 136 6.64 10.75 -8.39
N GLU A 137 6.34 11.70 -9.27
CA GLU A 137 5.60 11.42 -10.50
C GLU A 137 6.58 11.12 -11.63
N VAL A 138 6.30 10.05 -12.36
CA VAL A 138 7.02 9.69 -13.58
C VAL A 138 6.03 9.60 -14.73
N VAL A 139 6.49 9.94 -15.93
CA VAL A 139 5.75 9.72 -17.17
C VAL A 139 6.38 8.54 -17.89
N LEU A 140 5.59 7.50 -18.12
CA LEU A 140 6.03 6.31 -18.85
C LEU A 140 6.08 6.59 -20.37
N PRO A 141 6.78 5.76 -21.17
CA PRO A 141 6.87 5.96 -22.63
C PRO A 141 5.52 5.98 -23.37
N ASN A 142 4.48 5.38 -22.80
CA ASN A 142 3.12 5.41 -23.33
C ASN A 142 2.31 6.65 -22.88
N GLY A 143 2.94 7.61 -22.21
CA GLY A 143 2.32 8.83 -21.70
C GLY A 143 1.61 8.68 -20.36
N LEU A 144 1.55 7.47 -19.77
CA LEU A 144 0.91 7.27 -18.48
C LEU A 144 1.71 7.94 -17.35
N ARG A 145 1.01 8.73 -16.53
CA ARG A 145 1.55 9.30 -15.29
C ARG A 145 1.43 8.27 -14.18
N GLN A 146 2.52 8.00 -13.48
CA GLN A 146 2.56 7.06 -12.37
C GLN A 146 3.19 7.72 -11.14
N ARG A 147 2.52 7.57 -9.99
CA ARG A 147 3.09 7.94 -8.68
C ARG A 147 3.88 6.77 -8.14
N ILE A 148 5.18 6.96 -7.93
CA ILE A 148 6.05 5.94 -7.36
C ILE A 148 6.40 6.35 -5.92
N PRO A 149 6.24 5.44 -4.93
CA PRO A 149 6.55 5.76 -3.54
C PRO A 149 8.05 6.08 -3.38
N GLN A 150 8.34 7.12 -2.60
CA GLN A 150 9.70 7.43 -2.18
C GLN A 150 10.23 6.32 -1.26
N SER A 151 11.51 6.04 -1.37
CA SER A 151 12.19 5.16 -0.43
C SER A 151 12.52 5.92 0.85
N ILE A 152 11.84 5.56 1.95
CA ILE A 152 12.04 6.22 3.25
C ILE A 152 13.36 5.76 3.89
N SER A 153 14.28 6.71 4.11
CA SER A 153 15.56 6.44 4.77
C SER A 153 15.55 6.86 6.24
N PHE A 154 15.17 5.93 7.12
CA PHE A 154 15.15 6.14 8.58
C PHE A 154 16.53 6.47 9.17
N SER A 155 17.61 6.05 8.50
CA SER A 155 18.98 6.22 9.00
C SER A 155 19.48 7.68 9.03
N LYS A 156 18.82 8.57 8.27
CA LYS A 156 19.17 9.99 8.14
C LYS A 156 18.07 10.92 8.68
N MET A 157 17.03 10.34 9.28
CA MET A 157 15.82 11.04 9.69
C MET A 157 15.92 11.45 11.16
N ASP A 158 15.57 12.70 11.48
CA ASP A 158 15.39 13.18 12.85
C ASP A 158 13.98 12.82 13.38
N GLU A 159 13.73 13.11 14.66
CA GLU A 159 12.44 12.78 15.30
C GLU A 159 11.28 13.58 14.67
N ASP A 160 11.46 14.88 14.40
CA ASP A 160 10.38 15.72 13.86
C ASP A 160 9.95 15.29 12.45
N THR A 161 10.92 14.95 11.59
CA THR A 161 10.65 14.40 10.26
C THR A 161 9.95 13.05 10.37
N PHE A 162 10.38 12.20 11.32
CA PHE A 162 9.73 10.91 11.55
C PHE A 162 8.30 11.05 12.06
N GLN A 163 8.04 11.94 13.01
CA GLN A 163 6.70 12.21 13.52
C GLN A 163 5.77 12.74 12.43
N SER A 164 6.28 13.61 11.57
CA SER A 164 5.52 14.14 10.42
C SER A 164 5.12 13.01 9.46
N LEU A 165 6.07 12.15 9.09
CA LEU A 165 5.80 10.96 8.27
C LEU A 165 4.78 10.03 8.93
N TYR A 166 5.01 9.70 10.20
CA TYR A 166 4.16 8.80 10.97
C TYR A 166 2.71 9.31 11.00
N LYS A 167 2.52 10.60 11.31
CA LYS A 167 1.21 11.24 11.34
C LYS A 167 0.54 11.27 9.96
N ALA A 168 1.30 11.60 8.90
CA ALA A 168 0.77 11.62 7.53
C ALA A 168 0.25 10.24 7.11
N VAL A 169 1.05 9.18 7.33
CA VAL A 169 0.62 7.80 7.05
C VAL A 169 -0.56 7.40 7.94
N PHE A 170 -0.51 7.71 9.24
CA PHE A 170 -1.62 7.40 10.15
C PHE A 170 -2.93 8.04 9.69
N ASN A 171 -2.92 9.30 9.26
CA ASN A 171 -4.11 9.99 8.74
C ASN A 171 -4.67 9.31 7.48
N VAL A 172 -3.82 8.82 6.58
CA VAL A 172 -4.26 8.00 5.43
C VAL A 172 -4.95 6.73 5.93
N LEU A 173 -4.31 5.99 6.84
CA LEU A 173 -4.90 4.75 7.36
C LEU A 173 -6.23 5.01 8.08
N TRP A 174 -6.32 6.12 8.82
CA TRP A 174 -7.56 6.57 9.44
C TRP A 174 -8.66 6.82 8.40
N ASN A 175 -8.41 7.71 7.44
CA ASN A 175 -9.41 8.17 6.47
C ASN A 175 -9.90 7.07 5.53
N PHE A 176 -9.06 6.08 5.21
CA PHE A 176 -9.39 5.05 4.23
C PHE A 176 -9.80 3.71 4.84
N ILE A 177 -9.31 3.38 6.05
CA ILE A 177 -9.42 2.02 6.60
C ILE A 177 -10.00 2.03 8.03
N LEU A 178 -9.35 2.72 8.96
CA LEU A 178 -9.60 2.54 10.40
C LEU A 178 -10.88 3.24 10.87
N PHE A 179 -11.33 4.32 10.21
CA PHE A 179 -12.55 5.05 10.61
C PHE A 179 -13.82 4.19 10.65
N ARG A 180 -13.82 3.06 9.93
CA ARG A 180 -14.95 2.11 9.91
C ARG A 180 -14.95 1.14 11.09
N LYS A 181 -13.84 1.05 11.83
CA LYS A 181 -13.58 0.04 12.88
C LYS A 181 -13.38 0.65 14.26
N PHE A 182 -13.01 1.93 14.32
CA PHE A 182 -12.77 2.67 15.56
C PHE A 182 -13.71 3.87 15.63
N ASN A 183 -14.12 4.25 16.84
CA ASN A 183 -15.10 5.33 17.04
C ASN A 183 -14.46 6.72 16.95
N SER A 184 -13.15 6.81 17.16
CA SER A 184 -12.41 8.06 17.04
C SER A 184 -10.98 7.85 16.61
N GLN A 185 -10.40 8.91 16.02
CA GLN A 185 -9.00 8.92 15.63
C GLN A 185 -8.08 8.65 16.83
N ARG A 186 -8.38 9.28 17.98
CA ARG A 186 -7.62 9.13 19.23
C ARG A 186 -7.63 7.70 19.75
N GLU A 187 -8.76 6.99 19.62
CA GLU A 187 -8.86 5.58 19.99
C GLU A 187 -7.90 4.73 19.14
N ALA A 188 -7.92 4.91 17.83
CA ALA A 188 -7.02 4.20 16.91
C ALA A 188 -5.53 4.55 17.16
N GLU A 189 -5.22 5.82 17.47
CA GLU A 189 -3.86 6.24 17.86
C GLU A 189 -3.39 5.55 19.13
N ASN A 190 -4.25 5.43 20.15
CA ASN A 190 -3.92 4.73 21.40
C ASN A 190 -3.64 3.24 21.15
N VAL A 191 -4.45 2.57 20.34
CA VAL A 191 -4.20 1.17 19.96
C VAL A 191 -2.89 1.04 19.20
N ALA A 192 -2.63 1.93 18.25
CA ALA A 192 -1.35 1.94 17.53
C ALA A 192 -0.17 2.12 18.50
N MET A 193 -0.26 3.03 19.48
CA MET A 193 0.79 3.22 20.49
C MET A 193 1.01 1.98 21.35
N GLN A 194 -0.06 1.33 21.83
CA GLN A 194 0.06 0.09 22.60
C GLN A 194 0.74 -1.03 21.79
N LEU A 195 0.39 -1.17 20.50
CA LEU A 195 1.04 -2.13 19.60
C LEU A 195 2.54 -1.87 19.40
N LEU A 196 3.01 -0.64 19.66
CA LEU A 196 4.43 -0.29 19.64
C LEU A 196 5.15 -0.66 20.94
N GLU A 197 4.47 -0.60 22.09
CA GLU A 197 5.04 -0.90 23.42
C GLU A 197 5.23 -2.42 23.64
N PHE A 198 4.36 -3.25 23.09
CA PHE A 198 4.41 -4.71 23.22
C PHE A 198 5.31 -5.42 22.18
N ALA A 199 6.08 -4.67 21.39
CA ALA A 199 6.85 -5.19 20.25
C ALA A 199 8.35 -5.23 20.50
#